data_AF-A0A4P8KTG6-F1
#
_entry.id   AF-A0A4P8KTG6-F1
#
_cell.length_a   1.000
_cell.length_b   1.000
_cell.length_c   1.000
_cell.angle_alpha   90.00
_cell.angle_beta   90.00
_cell.angle_gamma   90.00
#
_symmetry.space_group_name_H-M   'P 1'
#
loop_
_entity.id
_entity.type
_entity.pdbx_description
1 polymer ?
#
loop_
_entity_poly.entity_id
_entity_poly.type
_entity_poly.pdbx_seq_one_letter_code
_entity_poly.pdbx_strand_id
1 'polypeptide(L)'
;MHAALAALIVGTAALGGTSAARADTYVAISGSGSTWSQNALDQWRRNVANNYGMTISFNGTGSSAGRNDFIRETVDFAVSEIPFQASPEDGSPAEVSTRPYAYLPIVAGGTSLMYNLKIGGKLVTDLQLPGDLVAKIFTGQITRWNDPAIQSENPRLVLPDRSITPVVRSDGSGSTAQFTKWMSTQYPQIWGTGMTSQFPPSFNFKAQSGSLGVSGYVANPTNGEGSLTYVEYSYAMKSGFPVVKLKNVAGNYVEPTAANVEIALREARINEDQSSPDYLTQILDGVYNNADPSAYPLSSYSYMIVPTQVGGIFTERKGYTLGAFVKYIVCEGQKQAGALGYSPLPNNLVKAAFDQISRIPGSNVGPYNADSCSNAGAGEGTAPAAGTDGGGASGAAAAAAASTGGAAAAGAASDAVYDANGNLVSGSGAAGTAVSSPFTLASESWGPSQTGMLVAVVLVVVALLAPPLLLRGRGRGR
;
A
#
# COMPACT_ATOMS: atom_id res chain seq x y z
N MET A 1 -21.20 81.76 -28.07
CA MET A 1 -19.83 81.32 -27.74
C MET A 1 -19.89 80.48 -26.47
N HIS A 2 -19.55 79.19 -26.59
CA HIS A 2 -19.12 78.23 -25.53
C HIS A 2 -20.04 78.02 -24.31
N ALA A 3 -20.24 76.83 -23.74
CA ALA A 3 -19.96 75.44 -24.05
C ALA A 3 -20.70 74.62 -22.97
N ALA A 4 -21.14 73.42 -23.31
CA ALA A 4 -21.76 72.46 -22.38
C ALA A 4 -20.73 71.92 -21.37
N LEU A 5 -21.17 71.60 -20.13
CA LEU A 5 -20.52 70.58 -19.33
C LEU A 5 -21.55 69.82 -18.48
N ALA A 6 -21.54 68.50 -18.67
CA ALA A 6 -22.46 67.53 -18.15
C ALA A 6 -22.21 67.21 -16.67
N ALA A 7 -23.30 66.89 -15.97
CA ALA A 7 -23.32 66.39 -14.61
C ALA A 7 -22.84 64.94 -14.53
N LEU A 8 -21.95 64.65 -13.59
CA LEU A 8 -21.64 63.30 -13.13
C LEU A 8 -21.48 63.35 -11.59
N ILE A 9 -22.57 63.10 -10.87
CA ILE A 9 -22.50 62.82 -9.42
C ILE A 9 -22.53 61.31 -9.25
N VAL A 10 -21.39 60.80 -8.82
CA VAL A 10 -21.08 59.40 -8.55
C VAL A 10 -21.90 58.90 -7.35
N GLY A 11 -22.70 57.86 -7.57
CA GLY A 11 -23.35 57.11 -6.49
C GLY A 11 -22.33 56.19 -5.80
N THR A 12 -22.12 56.42 -4.50
CA THR A 12 -21.35 55.54 -3.62
C THR A 12 -22.18 54.30 -3.29
N ALA A 13 -21.94 53.20 -4.01
CA ALA A 13 -22.41 51.88 -3.61
C ALA A 13 -21.52 51.34 -2.48
N ALA A 14 -22.10 51.10 -1.31
CA ALA A 14 -21.46 50.41 -0.20
C ALA A 14 -21.20 48.95 -0.59
N LEU A 15 -19.96 48.65 -0.99
CA LEU A 15 -19.47 47.29 -1.16
C LEU A 15 -19.26 46.69 0.23
N GLY A 16 -20.18 45.82 0.65
CA GLY A 16 -19.98 44.94 1.79
C GLY A 16 -18.73 44.10 1.55
N GLY A 17 -17.74 44.24 2.44
CA GLY A 17 -16.49 43.50 2.34
C GLY A 17 -16.76 42.01 2.48
N THR A 18 -16.71 41.28 1.36
CA THR A 18 -16.55 39.83 1.36
C THR A 18 -15.20 39.54 2.02
N SER A 19 -15.22 38.97 3.23
CA SER A 19 -14.00 38.44 3.84
C SER A 19 -13.39 37.44 2.87
N ALA A 20 -12.17 37.72 2.39
CA ALA A 20 -11.44 36.77 1.57
C ALA A 20 -11.36 35.45 2.33
N ALA A 21 -11.88 34.37 1.76
CA ALA A 21 -11.67 33.02 2.28
C ALA A 21 -10.16 32.83 2.38
N ARG A 22 -9.62 32.70 3.60
CA ARG A 22 -8.22 32.34 3.78
C ARG A 22 -8.06 30.94 3.23
N ALA A 23 -7.34 30.80 2.12
CA ALA A 23 -6.86 29.50 1.70
C ALA A 23 -5.99 28.94 2.82
N ASP A 24 -6.27 27.73 3.27
CA ASP A 24 -5.41 27.03 4.24
C ASP A 24 -4.00 26.94 3.66
N THR A 25 -3.03 27.54 4.36
CA THR A 25 -1.64 27.60 3.87
C THR A 25 -0.86 26.41 4.39
N TYR A 26 -1.02 25.27 3.73
CA TYR A 26 -0.19 24.09 3.96
C TYR A 26 1.27 24.37 3.64
N VAL A 27 2.18 23.90 4.50
CA VAL A 27 3.63 23.89 4.24
C VAL A 27 4.07 22.49 3.82
N ALA A 28 5.15 22.40 3.05
CA ALA A 28 5.70 21.11 2.63
C ALA A 28 6.20 20.31 3.83
N ILE A 29 5.94 19.00 3.80
CA ILE A 29 6.46 18.04 4.78
C ILE A 29 7.18 16.89 4.07
N SER A 30 8.17 16.29 4.74
CA SER A 30 8.91 15.14 4.25
C SER A 30 8.75 13.91 5.14
N GLY A 31 8.69 12.73 4.53
CA GLY A 31 8.74 11.46 5.23
C GLY A 31 9.61 10.43 4.53
N SER A 32 9.95 9.36 5.24
CA SER A 32 10.65 8.20 4.65
C SER A 32 10.24 6.89 5.32
N GLY A 33 10.62 5.77 4.71
CA GLY A 33 10.55 4.46 5.31
C GLY A 33 9.95 3.40 4.41
N SER A 34 8.87 2.79 4.89
CA SER A 34 8.23 1.61 4.33
C SER A 34 7.99 1.67 2.82
N THR A 35 8.62 0.73 2.11
CA THR A 35 8.23 0.37 0.75
C THR A 35 6.93 -0.45 0.73
N TRP A 36 6.55 -1.06 1.86
CA TRP A 36 5.29 -1.80 2.01
C TRP A 36 4.07 -0.89 1.82
N SER A 37 4.10 0.31 2.38
CA SER A 37 3.01 1.31 2.25
C SER A 37 3.16 2.24 1.04
N GLN A 38 4.27 2.16 0.32
CA GLN A 38 4.66 3.20 -0.64
C GLN A 38 3.65 3.37 -1.77
N ASN A 39 3.08 2.30 -2.32
CA ASN A 39 2.12 2.41 -3.42
C ASN A 39 0.85 3.19 -3.01
N ALA A 40 0.35 2.98 -1.78
CA ALA A 40 -0.78 3.74 -1.24
C ALA A 40 -0.40 5.20 -0.95
N LEU A 41 0.74 5.43 -0.29
CA LEU A 41 1.24 6.78 0.00
C LEU A 41 1.48 7.59 -1.28
N ASP A 42 2.02 6.96 -2.33
CA ASP A 42 2.25 7.58 -3.62
C ASP A 42 0.93 8.01 -4.29
N GLN A 43 -0.13 7.20 -4.16
CA GLN A 43 -1.45 7.61 -4.64
C GLN A 43 -2.02 8.76 -3.82
N TRP A 44 -1.97 8.66 -2.50
CA TRP A 44 -2.58 9.65 -1.61
C TRP A 44 -1.87 11.00 -1.66
N ARG A 45 -0.53 11.02 -1.74
CA ARG A 45 0.22 12.28 -1.90
C ARG A 45 -0.09 12.99 -3.22
N ARG A 46 -0.35 12.25 -4.31
CA ARG A 46 -0.83 12.84 -5.57
C ARG A 46 -2.22 13.44 -5.40
N ASN A 47 -3.13 12.72 -4.74
CA ASN A 47 -4.49 13.21 -4.53
C ASN A 47 -4.49 14.50 -3.70
N VAL A 48 -3.73 14.57 -2.61
CA VAL A 48 -3.70 15.78 -1.77
C VAL A 48 -2.96 16.95 -2.39
N ALA A 49 -1.96 16.68 -3.24
CA ALA A 49 -1.34 17.73 -4.05
C ALA A 49 -2.36 18.36 -5.01
N ASN A 50 -3.14 17.52 -5.71
CA ASN A 50 -4.10 17.99 -6.72
C ASN A 50 -5.34 18.64 -6.10
N ASN A 51 -5.87 18.09 -5.01
CA ASN A 51 -7.17 18.47 -4.47
C ASN A 51 -7.09 19.49 -3.33
N TYR A 52 -5.97 19.50 -2.59
CA TYR A 52 -5.81 20.30 -1.37
C TYR A 52 -4.56 21.19 -1.38
N GLY A 53 -3.71 21.11 -2.41
CA GLY A 53 -2.47 21.89 -2.49
C GLY A 53 -1.41 21.48 -1.47
N MET A 54 -1.50 20.28 -0.88
CA MET A 54 -0.51 19.77 0.06
C MET A 54 0.71 19.21 -0.67
N THR A 55 1.92 19.63 -0.26
CA THR A 55 3.17 19.06 -0.79
C THR A 55 3.75 18.05 0.19
N ILE A 56 3.64 16.77 -0.15
CA ILE A 56 4.14 15.66 0.65
C ILE A 56 5.25 14.93 -0.10
N SER A 57 6.48 15.04 0.40
CA SER A 57 7.62 14.26 -0.12
C SER A 57 7.75 12.96 0.68
N PHE A 58 7.87 11.82 0.01
CA PHE A 58 8.09 10.52 0.66
C PHE A 58 9.18 9.73 -0.04
N ASN A 59 10.10 9.14 0.73
CA ASN A 59 11.17 8.29 0.23
C ASN A 59 11.05 6.85 0.76
N GLY A 60 10.75 5.90 -0.12
CA GLY A 60 10.64 4.47 0.22
C GLY A 60 12.02 3.81 0.31
N THR A 61 12.57 3.74 1.51
CA THR A 61 13.93 3.23 1.80
C THR A 61 13.97 1.99 2.67
N GLY A 62 12.80 1.47 3.07
CA GLY A 62 12.66 0.40 4.05
C GLY A 62 12.35 0.94 5.44
N SER A 63 11.60 0.16 6.21
CA SER A 63 10.99 0.59 7.47
C SER A 63 12.06 0.92 8.53
N SER A 64 13.17 0.16 8.58
CA SER A 64 14.28 0.48 9.49
C SER A 64 14.99 1.78 9.11
N ALA A 65 15.15 2.07 7.81
CA ALA A 65 15.75 3.32 7.37
C ALA A 65 14.87 4.52 7.74
N GLY A 66 13.55 4.42 7.54
CA GLY A 66 12.60 5.47 7.92
C GLY A 66 12.60 5.75 9.43
N ARG A 67 12.65 4.71 10.26
CA ARG A 67 12.80 4.87 11.72
C ARG A 67 14.09 5.61 12.09
N ASN A 68 15.21 5.25 11.48
CA ASN A 68 16.48 5.93 11.70
C ASN A 68 16.49 7.38 11.20
N ASP A 69 15.83 7.68 10.07
CA ASP A 69 15.67 9.06 9.59
C ASP A 69 14.83 9.90 10.55
N PHE A 70 13.77 9.32 11.13
CA PHE A 70 12.96 9.97 12.15
C PHE A 70 13.78 10.25 13.42
N ILE A 71 14.56 9.28 13.90
CA ILE A 71 15.46 9.44 15.06
C ILE A 71 16.48 10.55 14.82
N ARG A 72 17.02 10.65 13.61
CA ARG A 72 17.98 11.69 13.20
C ARG A 72 17.34 13.04 12.88
N GLU A 73 16.02 13.16 13.00
CA GLU A 73 15.24 14.36 12.70
C GLU A 73 15.47 14.91 11.28
N THR A 74 15.75 14.03 10.31
CA THR A 74 15.93 14.42 8.90
C THR A 74 14.61 14.44 8.12
N VAL A 75 13.54 13.89 8.71
CA VAL A 75 12.18 13.85 8.16
C VAL A 75 11.13 14.25 9.20
N ASP A 76 9.99 14.75 8.73
CA ASP A 76 8.89 15.20 9.59
C ASP A 76 8.12 14.03 10.20
N PHE A 77 7.99 12.93 9.45
CA PHE A 77 7.33 11.68 9.85
C PHE A 77 8.05 10.47 9.24
N ALA A 78 7.81 9.28 9.77
CA ALA A 78 8.23 8.03 9.15
C ALA A 78 7.06 7.07 8.97
N VAL A 79 7.22 6.09 8.08
CA VAL A 79 6.24 5.01 7.91
C VAL A 79 6.93 3.66 8.08
N SER A 80 6.34 2.78 8.88
CA SER A 80 6.93 1.50 9.27
C SER A 80 5.85 0.49 9.62
N GLU A 81 6.13 -0.80 9.41
CA GLU A 81 5.28 -1.91 9.86
C GLU A 81 5.77 -2.51 11.19
N ILE A 82 6.89 -2.00 11.68
CA ILE A 82 7.58 -2.45 12.88
C ILE A 82 7.79 -1.24 13.78
N PRO A 83 7.57 -1.33 15.09
CA PRO A 83 7.93 -0.25 16.00
C PRO A 83 9.44 -0.06 16.09
N PHE A 84 9.86 0.98 16.80
CA PHE A 84 11.26 1.13 17.18
C PHE A 84 11.71 -0.10 17.94
N GLN A 85 12.86 -0.63 17.57
CA GLN A 85 13.43 -1.82 18.17
C GLN A 85 14.32 -1.44 19.35
N ALA A 86 13.73 -1.19 20.52
CA ALA A 86 14.48 -0.87 21.73
C ALA A 86 15.32 -2.07 22.26
N SER A 87 14.93 -3.28 21.89
CA SER A 87 15.64 -4.53 22.20
C SER A 87 15.52 -5.50 21.01
N PRO A 88 16.28 -5.27 19.93
CA PRO A 88 16.14 -6.05 18.70
C PRO A 88 16.59 -7.51 18.90
N GLU A 89 15.83 -8.45 18.35
CA GLU A 89 16.13 -9.89 18.40
C GLU A 89 17.23 -10.31 17.41
N ASP A 90 17.51 -9.49 16.40
CA ASP A 90 18.51 -9.74 15.36
C ASP A 90 19.92 -9.20 15.69
N GLY A 91 20.11 -8.64 16.89
CA GLY A 91 21.39 -8.10 17.34
C GLY A 91 21.79 -6.75 16.72
N SER A 92 20.88 -6.10 15.99
CA SER A 92 21.09 -4.72 15.54
C SER A 92 21.17 -3.71 16.70
N PRO A 93 21.65 -2.47 16.48
CA PRO A 93 21.63 -1.45 17.52
C PRO A 93 20.20 -1.11 17.97
N ALA A 94 20.01 -0.91 19.27
CA ALA A 94 18.74 -0.46 19.81
C ALA A 94 18.34 0.90 19.21
N GLU A 95 17.09 0.99 18.78
CA GLU A 95 16.50 2.20 18.25
C GLU A 95 15.77 2.94 19.37
N VAL A 96 16.32 4.08 19.79
CA VAL A 96 15.73 4.94 20.82
C VAL A 96 15.57 6.34 20.24
N SER A 97 14.33 6.80 20.09
CA SER A 97 14.06 8.17 19.67
C SER A 97 14.13 9.13 20.85
N THR A 98 14.90 10.21 20.70
CA THR A 98 14.94 11.33 21.67
C THR A 98 13.78 12.30 21.47
N ARG A 99 13.05 12.18 20.36
CA ARG A 99 11.92 13.03 19.98
C ARG A 99 10.63 12.38 20.44
N PRO A 100 9.76 13.04 21.21
CA PRO A 100 8.45 12.49 21.56
C PRO A 100 7.62 12.17 20.31
N TYR A 101 7.04 10.97 20.29
CA TYR A 101 6.32 10.45 19.12
C TYR A 101 5.05 9.68 19.51
N ALA A 102 4.25 9.36 18.50
CA ALA A 102 3.15 8.40 18.57
C ALA A 102 3.15 7.53 17.30
N TYR A 103 2.64 6.31 17.42
CA TYR A 103 2.30 5.45 16.30
C TYR A 103 0.83 5.60 15.97
N LEU A 104 0.48 5.66 14.68
CA LEU A 104 -0.92 5.60 14.25
C LEU A 104 -1.09 4.72 13.02
N PRO A 105 -2.16 3.92 12.93
CA PRO A 105 -2.47 3.13 11.73
C PRO A 105 -2.77 4.03 10.52
N ILE A 106 -2.26 3.66 9.34
CA ILE A 106 -2.56 4.40 8.09
C ILE A 106 -3.17 3.57 6.98
N VAL A 107 -2.82 2.28 6.88
CA VAL A 107 -3.36 1.40 5.86
C VAL A 107 -3.21 -0.05 6.29
N ALA A 108 -4.19 -0.88 5.94
CA ALA A 108 -4.18 -2.31 6.15
C ALA A 108 -3.77 -3.05 4.86
N GLY A 109 -3.29 -4.29 4.98
CA GLY A 109 -2.90 -5.07 3.82
C GLY A 109 -2.49 -6.49 4.17
N GLY A 110 -2.56 -7.37 3.18
CA GLY A 110 -2.00 -8.71 3.26
C GLY A 110 -0.56 -8.70 2.76
N THR A 111 0.38 -9.14 3.60
CA THR A 111 1.68 -9.57 3.10
C THR A 111 1.44 -10.86 2.33
N SER A 112 1.62 -10.80 1.02
CA SER A 112 1.28 -11.85 0.07
C SER A 112 2.50 -12.69 -0.30
N LEU A 113 2.26 -13.92 -0.75
CA LEU A 113 3.31 -14.79 -1.27
C LEU A 113 3.25 -14.80 -2.80
N MET A 114 3.85 -13.80 -3.44
CA MET A 114 3.93 -13.71 -4.90
C MET A 114 4.88 -14.78 -5.44
N TYR A 115 4.47 -15.50 -6.48
CA TYR A 115 5.28 -16.58 -7.05
C TYR A 115 5.26 -16.59 -8.57
N ASN A 116 6.25 -17.25 -9.16
CA ASN A 116 6.33 -17.52 -10.59
C ASN A 116 6.59 -19.01 -10.81
N LEU A 117 5.53 -19.75 -11.12
CA LEU A 117 5.58 -21.18 -11.37
C LEU A 117 4.79 -21.50 -12.63
N LYS A 118 5.34 -22.31 -13.53
CA LYS A 118 4.67 -22.71 -14.76
C LYS A 118 4.52 -24.22 -14.86
N ILE A 119 3.39 -24.64 -15.43
CA ILE A 119 3.11 -26.02 -15.84
C ILE A 119 2.78 -25.99 -17.33
N GLY A 120 3.52 -26.74 -18.14
CA GLY A 120 3.34 -26.74 -19.60
C GLY A 120 3.48 -25.34 -20.24
N GLY A 121 4.38 -24.50 -19.70
CA GLY A 121 4.60 -23.13 -20.17
C GLY A 121 3.55 -22.11 -19.75
N LYS A 122 2.51 -22.50 -19.00
CA LYS A 122 1.46 -21.60 -18.50
C LYS A 122 1.68 -21.29 -17.02
N LEU A 123 1.49 -20.03 -16.65
CA LEU A 123 1.58 -19.58 -15.26
C LEU A 123 0.47 -20.23 -14.41
N VAL A 124 0.85 -20.86 -13.31
CA VAL A 124 -0.07 -21.40 -12.31
C VAL A 124 -0.70 -20.25 -11.54
N THR A 125 -2.01 -20.22 -11.37
CA THR A 125 -2.72 -19.08 -10.72
C THR A 125 -3.50 -19.45 -9.47
N ASP A 126 -3.56 -20.73 -9.12
CA ASP A 126 -4.35 -21.25 -8.01
C ASP A 126 -3.53 -22.10 -7.02
N LEU A 127 -2.24 -21.80 -6.87
CA LEU A 127 -1.35 -22.50 -5.93
C LEU A 127 -1.83 -22.31 -4.48
N GLN A 128 -1.97 -23.42 -3.77
CA GLN A 128 -2.41 -23.48 -2.38
C GLN A 128 -1.25 -23.93 -1.48
N LEU A 129 -1.01 -23.23 -0.38
CA LEU A 129 -0.05 -23.67 0.64
C LEU A 129 -0.61 -23.40 2.05
N PRO A 130 -0.52 -24.37 2.98
CA PRO A 130 -0.60 -24.08 4.40
C PRO A 130 0.68 -23.40 4.90
N GLY A 131 0.58 -22.67 6.00
CA GLY A 131 1.68 -21.83 6.45
C GLY A 131 2.90 -22.62 6.97
N ASP A 132 2.74 -23.87 7.40
CA ASP A 132 3.88 -24.71 7.80
C ASP A 132 4.75 -25.06 6.58
N LEU A 133 4.15 -25.30 5.41
CA LEU A 133 4.90 -25.50 4.16
C LEU A 133 5.58 -24.20 3.72
N VAL A 134 4.94 -23.05 3.90
CA VAL A 134 5.58 -21.75 3.68
C VAL A 134 6.82 -21.60 4.56
N ALA A 135 6.70 -21.85 5.87
CA ALA A 135 7.85 -21.79 6.79
C ALA A 135 8.96 -22.76 6.36
N LYS A 136 8.63 -24.01 6.01
CA LYS A 136 9.59 -25.02 5.53
C LYS A 136 10.31 -24.60 4.25
N ILE A 137 9.62 -23.93 3.32
CA ILE A 137 10.24 -23.37 2.11
C ILE A 137 11.28 -22.30 2.48
N PHE A 138 10.92 -21.34 3.33
CA PHE A 138 11.81 -20.24 3.70
C PHE A 138 12.94 -20.65 4.66
N THR A 139 12.81 -21.79 5.35
CA THR A 139 13.92 -22.41 6.10
C THR A 139 14.74 -23.41 5.28
N GLY A 140 14.37 -23.66 4.02
CA GLY A 140 15.07 -24.60 3.13
C GLY A 140 14.83 -26.08 3.42
N GLN A 141 13.83 -26.43 4.24
CA GLN A 141 13.41 -27.82 4.47
C GLN A 141 12.65 -28.40 3.26
N ILE A 142 11.92 -27.55 2.52
CA ILE A 142 11.33 -27.88 1.23
C ILE A 142 12.02 -27.04 0.15
N THR A 143 12.56 -27.69 -0.87
CA THR A 143 13.42 -27.06 -1.87
C THR A 143 12.95 -27.25 -3.31
N ARG A 144 11.88 -28.00 -3.53
CA ARG A 144 11.34 -28.30 -4.87
C ARG A 144 9.82 -28.21 -4.90
N TRP A 145 9.26 -27.75 -6.01
CA TRP A 145 7.82 -27.54 -6.17
C TRP A 145 7.01 -28.83 -6.21
N ASN A 146 7.60 -29.93 -6.68
CA ASN A 146 6.97 -31.26 -6.68
C ASN A 146 7.17 -32.03 -5.35
N ASP A 147 7.57 -31.36 -4.27
CA ASP A 147 7.63 -31.98 -2.95
C ASP A 147 6.27 -32.64 -2.61
N PRO A 148 6.23 -33.89 -2.12
CA PRO A 148 4.98 -34.59 -1.84
C PRO A 148 4.01 -33.83 -0.94
N ALA A 149 4.51 -33.01 0.00
CA ALA A 149 3.66 -32.22 0.87
C ALA A 149 3.01 -31.04 0.14
N ILE A 150 3.71 -30.39 -0.80
CA ILE A 150 3.10 -29.36 -1.66
C ILE A 150 2.10 -30.02 -2.62
N GLN A 151 2.46 -31.17 -3.20
CA GLN A 151 1.63 -31.90 -4.14
C GLN A 151 0.31 -32.38 -3.51
N SER A 152 0.31 -32.79 -2.24
CA SER A 152 -0.91 -33.22 -1.54
C SER A 152 -1.93 -32.09 -1.35
N GLU A 153 -1.45 -30.85 -1.23
CA GLU A 153 -2.32 -29.67 -1.11
C GLU A 153 -2.81 -29.17 -2.48
N ASN A 154 -2.24 -29.66 -3.58
CA ASN A 154 -2.54 -29.24 -4.94
C ASN A 154 -2.82 -30.42 -5.89
N PRO A 155 -3.79 -31.31 -5.59
CA PRO A 155 -3.98 -32.57 -6.32
C PRO A 155 -4.39 -32.41 -7.79
N ARG A 156 -4.88 -31.22 -8.18
CA ARG A 156 -5.26 -30.88 -9.56
C ARG A 156 -4.08 -30.38 -10.40
N LEU A 157 -2.96 -30.06 -9.76
CA LEU A 157 -1.75 -29.56 -10.43
C LEU A 157 -0.73 -30.68 -10.53
N VAL A 158 -0.18 -30.89 -11.73
CA VAL A 158 1.01 -31.75 -11.90
C VAL A 158 2.23 -30.86 -11.69
N LEU A 159 2.67 -30.75 -10.43
CA LEU A 159 3.73 -29.82 -10.08
C LEU A 159 5.06 -30.23 -10.72
N PRO A 160 5.81 -29.28 -11.31
CA PRO A 160 7.03 -29.61 -12.03
C PRO A 160 8.15 -29.94 -11.06
N ASP A 161 9.09 -30.76 -11.51
CA ASP A 161 10.38 -30.97 -10.84
C ASP A 161 11.26 -29.71 -10.97
N ARG A 162 10.83 -28.59 -10.38
CA ARG A 162 11.53 -27.30 -10.35
C ARG A 162 12.00 -26.95 -8.95
N SER A 163 13.26 -26.53 -8.81
CA SER A 163 13.77 -25.96 -7.55
C SER A 163 13.01 -24.69 -7.15
N ILE A 164 12.71 -24.57 -5.86
CA ILE A 164 12.14 -23.37 -5.27
C ILE A 164 13.27 -22.37 -5.00
N THR A 165 13.07 -21.12 -5.38
CA THR A 165 14.00 -20.02 -5.06
C THR A 165 13.28 -18.98 -4.19
N PRO A 166 13.45 -19.03 -2.85
CA PRO A 166 13.01 -17.94 -2.00
C PRO A 166 13.73 -16.64 -2.35
N VAL A 167 12.97 -15.56 -2.51
CA VAL A 167 13.47 -14.22 -2.75
C VAL A 167 13.08 -13.36 -1.56
N VAL A 168 14.06 -12.78 -0.90
CA VAL A 168 13.89 -12.05 0.35
C VAL A 168 14.44 -10.64 0.24
N ARG A 169 14.05 -9.80 1.19
CA ARG A 169 14.53 -8.42 1.27
C ARG A 169 15.96 -8.38 1.77
N SER A 170 16.81 -7.60 1.09
CA SER A 170 18.20 -7.35 1.50
C SER A 170 18.37 -6.16 2.46
N ASP A 171 17.29 -5.41 2.67
CA ASP A 171 17.24 -4.17 3.44
C ASP A 171 16.32 -4.31 4.66
N GLY A 172 16.42 -3.33 5.58
CA GLY A 172 15.69 -3.34 6.85
C GLY A 172 14.20 -3.11 6.61
N SER A 173 13.43 -4.18 6.64
CA SER A 173 12.16 -4.29 5.94
C SER A 173 11.02 -4.63 6.88
N GLY A 174 9.96 -3.84 6.81
CA GLY A 174 8.70 -4.11 7.49
C GLY A 174 8.05 -5.42 7.09
N SER A 175 8.00 -5.71 5.80
CA SER A 175 7.46 -6.96 5.26
C SER A 175 8.22 -8.18 5.80
N THR A 176 9.54 -8.06 5.98
CA THR A 176 10.39 -9.11 6.56
C THR A 176 10.01 -9.37 8.01
N ALA A 177 9.87 -8.31 8.80
CA ALA A 177 9.51 -8.47 10.21
C ALA A 177 8.09 -8.99 10.38
N GLN A 178 7.12 -8.53 9.58
CA GLN A 178 5.77 -9.11 9.62
C GLN A 178 5.80 -10.61 9.30
N PHE A 179 6.55 -11.00 8.26
CA PHE A 179 6.64 -12.39 7.83
C PHE A 179 7.35 -13.26 8.87
N THR A 180 8.47 -12.80 9.42
CA THR A 180 9.23 -13.53 10.45
C THR A 180 8.52 -13.56 11.80
N LYS A 181 7.81 -12.48 12.18
CA LYS A 181 6.92 -12.46 13.36
C LYS A 181 5.80 -13.47 13.23
N TRP A 182 5.14 -13.53 12.08
CA TRP A 182 4.10 -14.52 11.83
C TRP A 182 4.67 -15.94 11.91
N MET A 183 5.81 -16.21 11.27
CA MET A 183 6.45 -17.53 11.34
C MET A 183 6.88 -17.91 12.76
N SER A 184 7.47 -16.98 13.53
CA SER A 184 7.90 -17.24 14.91
C SER A 184 6.73 -17.48 15.85
N THR A 185 5.60 -16.82 15.61
CA THR A 185 4.38 -16.96 16.42
C THR A 185 3.64 -18.24 16.08
N GLN A 186 3.45 -18.54 14.79
CA GLN A 186 2.58 -19.62 14.32
C GLN A 186 3.32 -20.96 14.13
N TYR A 187 4.61 -20.91 13.81
CA TYR A 187 5.41 -22.10 13.49
C TYR A 187 6.76 -22.11 14.24
N PRO A 188 6.79 -21.93 15.58
CA PRO A 188 8.03 -21.84 16.35
C PRO A 188 8.91 -23.09 16.28
N GLN A 189 8.32 -24.25 15.95
CA GLN A 189 9.06 -25.52 15.77
C GLN A 189 9.82 -25.58 14.43
N ILE A 190 9.46 -24.73 13.47
CA ILE A 190 10.08 -24.64 12.14
C ILE A 190 10.97 -23.38 12.07
N TRP A 191 10.47 -22.26 12.60
CA TRP A 191 11.14 -20.97 12.59
C TRP A 191 11.68 -20.59 13.98
N GLY A 192 12.98 -20.73 14.17
CA GLY A 192 13.66 -20.45 15.44
C GLY A 192 14.18 -19.02 15.63
N THR A 193 14.06 -18.13 14.64
CA THR A 193 14.82 -16.86 14.60
C THR A 193 14.03 -15.63 15.07
N GLY A 194 12.86 -15.80 15.71
CA GLY A 194 12.10 -14.67 16.22
C GLY A 194 11.65 -13.68 15.12
N MET A 195 11.35 -12.44 15.49
CA MET A 195 11.04 -11.36 14.54
C MET A 195 12.31 -10.58 14.17
N THR A 196 12.54 -10.37 12.88
CA THR A 196 13.74 -9.66 12.41
C THR A 196 13.44 -8.64 11.31
N SER A 197 14.16 -7.51 11.31
CA SER A 197 14.03 -6.52 10.21
C SER A 197 14.82 -6.96 8.97
N GLN A 198 15.91 -7.68 9.17
CA GLN A 198 16.71 -8.32 8.11
C GLN A 198 16.36 -9.80 8.04
N PHE A 199 16.27 -10.36 6.84
CA PHE A 199 16.01 -11.80 6.74
C PHE A 199 17.26 -12.57 7.19
N PRO A 200 17.14 -13.59 8.07
CA PRO A 200 18.30 -14.29 8.62
C PRO A 200 19.19 -14.90 7.53
N PRO A 201 20.51 -14.66 7.56
CA PRO A 201 21.42 -15.08 6.48
C PRO A 201 21.73 -16.59 6.48
N SER A 202 21.25 -17.34 7.47
CA SER A 202 21.48 -18.78 7.62
C SER A 202 20.75 -19.66 6.59
N PHE A 203 19.87 -19.07 5.77
CA PHE A 203 19.04 -19.78 4.80
C PHE A 203 19.46 -19.51 3.35
N ASN A 204 19.05 -20.39 2.44
CA ASN A 204 19.31 -20.23 1.01
C ASN A 204 18.22 -19.37 0.36
N PHE A 205 18.60 -18.21 -0.16
CA PHE A 205 17.69 -17.29 -0.85
C PHE A 205 18.42 -16.40 -1.85
N LYS A 206 17.64 -15.63 -2.62
CA LYS A 206 18.12 -14.46 -3.38
C LYS A 206 17.67 -13.20 -2.68
N ALA A 207 18.60 -12.29 -2.43
CA ALA A 207 18.32 -11.04 -1.76
C ALA A 207 18.09 -9.92 -2.80
N GLN A 208 17.06 -9.11 -2.60
CA GLN A 208 16.80 -7.91 -3.42
C GLN A 208 16.38 -6.76 -2.51
N SER A 209 16.72 -5.53 -2.92
CA SER A 209 16.39 -4.33 -2.14
C SER A 209 14.97 -3.85 -2.47
N GLY A 210 14.21 -3.57 -1.42
CA GLY A 210 12.85 -3.02 -1.52
C GLY A 210 11.81 -3.99 -2.10
N SER A 211 10.54 -3.67 -1.91
CA SER A 211 9.41 -4.44 -2.45
C SER A 211 9.47 -4.56 -3.98
N LEU A 212 9.85 -3.49 -4.68
CA LEU A 212 10.02 -3.50 -6.13
C LEU A 212 11.13 -4.46 -6.60
N GLY A 213 12.23 -4.56 -5.84
CA GLY A 213 13.33 -5.46 -6.19
C GLY A 213 12.92 -6.92 -6.06
N VAL A 214 12.28 -7.30 -4.95
CA VAL A 214 11.84 -8.69 -4.74
C VAL A 214 10.73 -9.07 -5.73
N SER A 215 9.73 -8.22 -5.95
CA SER A 215 8.68 -8.49 -6.94
C SER A 215 9.24 -8.50 -8.36
N GLY A 216 10.16 -7.59 -8.69
CA GLY A 216 10.80 -7.51 -10.00
C GLY A 216 11.64 -8.75 -10.32
N TYR A 217 12.28 -9.36 -9.32
CA TYR A 217 12.98 -10.63 -9.49
C TYR A 217 12.01 -11.77 -9.81
N VAL A 218 10.92 -11.90 -9.04
CA VAL A 218 9.92 -12.96 -9.27
C VAL A 218 9.26 -12.80 -10.65
N ALA A 219 8.96 -11.57 -11.04
CA ALA A 219 8.37 -11.26 -12.34
C ALA A 219 9.34 -11.40 -13.53
N ASN A 220 10.64 -11.59 -13.29
CA ASN A 220 11.64 -11.63 -14.34
C ASN A 220 11.46 -12.88 -15.24
N PRO A 221 11.36 -12.73 -16.56
CA PRO A 221 11.11 -13.87 -17.47
C PRO A 221 12.29 -14.83 -17.59
N THR A 222 13.51 -14.38 -17.27
CA THR A 222 14.74 -15.17 -17.41
C THR A 222 15.06 -15.94 -16.12
N ASN A 223 14.96 -15.27 -14.97
CA ASN A 223 15.45 -15.81 -13.69
C ASN A 223 14.33 -16.06 -12.67
N GLY A 224 13.12 -15.56 -12.91
CA GLY A 224 12.04 -15.61 -11.92
C GLY A 224 11.32 -16.96 -11.83
N GLU A 225 11.38 -17.81 -12.86
CA GLU A 225 10.64 -19.07 -12.85
C GLU A 225 11.13 -20.02 -11.75
N GLY A 226 10.21 -20.53 -10.94
CA GLY A 226 10.47 -21.32 -9.73
C GLY A 226 10.66 -20.48 -8.46
N SER A 227 10.62 -19.16 -8.54
CA SER A 227 10.79 -18.30 -7.35
C SER A 227 9.48 -17.97 -6.65
N LEU A 228 9.57 -17.67 -5.35
CA LEU A 228 8.53 -16.98 -4.58
C LEU A 228 9.14 -15.92 -3.67
N THR A 229 8.35 -14.92 -3.30
CA THR A 229 8.71 -13.89 -2.33
C THR A 229 7.55 -13.59 -1.39
N TYR A 230 7.83 -12.95 -0.26
CA TYR A 230 6.83 -12.24 0.53
C TYR A 230 6.86 -10.76 0.14
N VAL A 231 5.72 -10.21 -0.26
CA VAL A 231 5.59 -8.82 -0.70
C VAL A 231 4.16 -8.36 -0.51
N GLU A 232 3.95 -7.07 -0.47
CA GLU A 232 2.62 -6.48 -0.36
C GLU A 232 1.81 -6.80 -1.60
N TYR A 233 0.54 -7.12 -1.40
CA TYR A 233 -0.31 -7.55 -2.50
C TYR A 233 -0.39 -6.52 -3.64
N SER A 234 -0.25 -5.23 -3.32
CA SER A 234 -0.13 -4.13 -4.29
C SER A 234 0.94 -4.36 -5.36
N TYR A 235 2.09 -4.93 -5.00
CA TYR A 235 3.18 -5.22 -5.96
C TYR A 235 2.89 -6.45 -6.81
N ALA A 236 2.26 -7.48 -6.25
CA ALA A 236 1.82 -8.65 -7.02
C ALA A 236 0.76 -8.27 -8.05
N MET A 237 -0.24 -7.49 -7.64
CA MET A 237 -1.27 -6.94 -8.54
C MET A 237 -0.65 -6.09 -9.65
N LYS A 238 0.23 -5.15 -9.30
CA LYS A 238 0.88 -4.25 -10.27
C LYS A 238 1.78 -4.99 -11.27
N SER A 239 2.40 -6.09 -10.85
CA SER A 239 3.23 -6.93 -11.72
C SER A 239 2.44 -7.96 -12.53
N GLY A 240 1.17 -8.18 -12.20
CA GLY A 240 0.31 -9.17 -12.87
C GLY A 240 0.68 -10.62 -12.55
N PHE A 241 1.28 -10.86 -11.37
CA PHE A 241 1.65 -12.21 -10.94
C PHE A 241 0.73 -12.73 -9.84
N PRO A 242 0.49 -14.06 -9.82
CA PRO A 242 -0.33 -14.69 -8.82
C PRO A 242 0.34 -14.70 -7.45
N VAL A 243 -0.49 -14.87 -6.43
CA VAL A 243 -0.08 -15.05 -5.05
C VAL A 243 -0.62 -16.37 -4.52
N VAL A 244 0.08 -16.98 -3.57
CA VAL A 244 -0.39 -18.22 -2.95
C VAL A 244 -1.71 -17.95 -2.22
N LYS A 245 -2.68 -18.84 -2.41
CA LYS A 245 -3.83 -18.94 -1.51
C LYS A 245 -3.34 -19.60 -0.22
N LEU A 246 -3.33 -18.84 0.87
CA LEU A 246 -2.79 -19.29 2.15
C LEU A 246 -3.90 -19.99 2.94
N LYS A 247 -3.61 -21.16 3.52
CA LYS A 247 -4.56 -21.86 4.39
C LYS A 247 -4.76 -21.06 5.69
N ASN A 248 -5.99 -20.74 6.03
CA ASN A 248 -6.34 -20.16 7.32
C ASN A 248 -6.71 -21.24 8.36
N VAL A 249 -6.95 -20.83 9.60
CA VAL A 249 -7.25 -21.75 10.71
C VAL A 249 -8.60 -22.48 10.53
N ALA A 250 -9.52 -21.93 9.74
CA ALA A 250 -10.76 -22.59 9.34
C ALA A 250 -10.55 -23.69 8.27
N GLY A 251 -9.33 -23.83 7.75
CA GLY A 251 -8.95 -24.82 6.74
C GLY A 251 -9.14 -24.34 5.30
N ASN A 252 -9.56 -23.09 5.08
CA ASN A 252 -9.80 -22.52 3.76
C ASN A 252 -8.55 -21.88 3.16
N TYR A 253 -8.44 -21.96 1.84
CA TYR A 253 -7.39 -21.32 1.06
C TYR A 253 -7.83 -19.96 0.57
N VAL A 254 -7.23 -18.90 1.12
CA VAL A 254 -7.68 -17.51 0.94
C VAL A 254 -6.60 -16.62 0.34
N GLU A 255 -7.02 -15.65 -0.49
CA GLU A 255 -6.16 -14.61 -1.07
C GLU A 255 -6.17 -13.34 -0.21
N PRO A 256 -5.12 -12.49 -0.30
CA PRO A 256 -4.99 -11.22 0.43
C PRO A 256 -5.88 -10.09 -0.14
N THR A 257 -7.14 -10.39 -0.46
CA THR A 257 -8.08 -9.38 -0.98
C THR A 257 -8.41 -8.36 0.12
N ALA A 258 -8.86 -7.16 -0.29
CA ALA A 258 -9.24 -6.10 0.64
C ALA A 258 -10.26 -6.59 1.69
N ALA A 259 -11.26 -7.36 1.28
CA ALA A 259 -12.29 -7.91 2.15
C ALA A 259 -11.73 -8.95 3.13
N ASN A 260 -10.94 -9.91 2.65
CA ASN A 260 -10.36 -10.97 3.48
C ASN A 260 -9.40 -10.42 4.55
N VAL A 261 -8.66 -9.37 4.21
CA VAL A 261 -7.76 -8.67 5.13
C VAL A 261 -8.55 -7.82 6.14
N GLU A 262 -9.62 -7.14 5.72
CA GLU A 262 -10.46 -6.35 6.63
C GLU A 262 -11.10 -7.26 7.68
N ILE A 263 -11.68 -8.39 7.26
CA ILE A 263 -12.24 -9.42 8.14
C ILE A 263 -11.20 -9.88 9.16
N ALA A 264 -9.98 -10.19 8.72
CA ALA A 264 -8.91 -10.61 9.60
C ALA A 264 -8.58 -9.53 10.65
N LEU A 265 -8.50 -8.27 10.22
CA LEU A 265 -8.10 -7.13 11.06
C LEU A 265 -9.17 -6.61 12.02
N ARG A 266 -10.41 -7.12 11.96
CA ARG A 266 -11.41 -6.87 13.01
C ARG A 266 -10.94 -7.37 14.39
N GLU A 267 -10.10 -8.40 14.40
CA GLU A 267 -9.47 -8.95 15.61
C GLU A 267 -8.14 -8.26 15.98
N ALA A 268 -7.71 -7.25 15.22
CA ALA A 268 -6.51 -6.50 15.54
C ALA A 268 -6.72 -5.64 16.80
N ARG A 269 -5.75 -5.65 17.70
CA ARG A 269 -5.72 -4.77 18.88
C ARG A 269 -4.52 -3.84 18.82
N ILE A 270 -4.64 -2.73 19.55
CA ILE A 270 -3.54 -1.80 19.80
C ILE A 270 -3.10 -1.99 21.24
N ASN A 271 -1.79 -1.99 21.46
CA ASN A 271 -1.25 -2.01 22.81
C ASN A 271 -1.46 -0.64 23.47
N GLU A 272 -2.38 -0.57 24.43
CA GLU A 272 -2.71 0.67 25.15
C GLU A 272 -1.93 0.83 26.47
N ASP A 273 -1.05 -0.13 26.81
CA ASP A 273 -0.20 -0.03 27.99
C ASP A 273 0.92 0.98 27.77
N GLN A 274 0.79 2.18 28.36
CA GLN A 274 1.78 3.26 28.27
C GLN A 274 3.15 2.91 28.87
N SER A 275 3.22 1.89 29.73
CA SER A 275 4.48 1.41 30.30
C SER A 275 5.20 0.40 29.40
N SER A 276 4.51 -0.13 28.40
CA SER A 276 5.07 -1.08 27.43
C SER A 276 6.02 -0.38 26.46
N PRO A 277 7.17 -0.97 26.13
CA PRO A 277 8.00 -0.50 25.01
C PRO A 277 7.27 -0.57 23.65
N ASP A 278 6.21 -1.38 23.59
CA ASP A 278 5.36 -1.59 22.43
C ASP A 278 4.05 -0.75 22.48
N TYR A 279 3.98 0.30 23.31
CA TYR A 279 2.81 1.18 23.39
C TYR A 279 2.41 1.74 22.01
N LEU A 280 1.11 1.72 21.70
CA LEU A 280 0.47 2.08 20.42
C LEU A 280 0.81 1.19 19.22
N THR A 281 1.37 0.01 19.46
CA THR A 281 1.70 -0.94 18.40
C THR A 281 0.68 -2.09 18.28
N GLN A 282 0.84 -2.90 17.24
CA GLN A 282 -0.02 -3.99 16.81
C GLN A 282 0.05 -5.19 17.74
N ILE A 283 -1.13 -5.70 18.11
CA ILE A 283 -1.30 -7.05 18.64
C ILE A 283 -2.15 -7.83 17.62
N LEU A 284 -1.53 -8.83 16.98
CA LEU A 284 -2.10 -9.55 15.84
C LEU A 284 -2.41 -11.02 16.10
N ASP A 285 -2.26 -11.54 17.33
CA ASP A 285 -2.55 -12.94 17.62
C ASP A 285 -3.98 -13.35 17.24
N GLY A 286 -4.95 -12.46 17.46
CA GLY A 286 -6.34 -12.66 17.02
C GLY A 286 -6.51 -12.61 15.50
N VAL A 287 -5.66 -11.84 14.80
CA VAL A 287 -5.67 -11.72 13.33
C VAL A 287 -5.11 -12.99 12.69
N TYR A 288 -3.99 -13.50 13.19
CA TYR A 288 -3.34 -14.71 12.67
C TYR A 288 -4.18 -15.96 12.90
N ASN A 289 -4.93 -16.00 14.02
CA ASN A 289 -5.78 -17.11 14.41
C ASN A 289 -7.28 -16.85 14.19
N ASN A 290 -7.63 -15.89 13.33
CA ASN A 290 -9.01 -15.52 13.09
C ASN A 290 -9.78 -16.71 12.47
N ALA A 291 -10.81 -17.20 13.18
CA ALA A 291 -11.59 -18.38 12.79
C ALA A 291 -12.59 -18.13 11.66
N ASP A 292 -12.74 -16.89 11.18
CA ASP A 292 -13.58 -16.60 10.04
C ASP A 292 -13.06 -17.32 8.77
N PRO A 293 -13.92 -18.07 8.05
CA PRO A 293 -13.52 -18.83 6.86
C PRO A 293 -12.89 -17.98 5.73
N SER A 294 -13.10 -16.67 5.72
CA SER A 294 -12.57 -15.72 4.74
C SER A 294 -11.35 -14.94 5.24
N ALA A 295 -10.97 -15.03 6.51
CA ALA A 295 -9.86 -14.26 7.06
C ALA A 295 -8.51 -14.65 6.43
N TYR A 296 -7.78 -13.66 5.89
CA TYR A 296 -6.42 -13.87 5.40
C TYR A 296 -5.40 -13.87 6.54
N PRO A 297 -4.64 -14.96 6.79
CA PRO A 297 -3.82 -15.10 7.99
C PRO A 297 -2.61 -14.17 8.09
N LEU A 298 -2.07 -13.71 6.95
CA LEU A 298 -0.87 -12.87 6.90
C LEU A 298 -1.24 -11.39 6.73
N SER A 299 -2.26 -10.96 7.47
CA SER A 299 -2.81 -9.61 7.48
C SER A 299 -2.18 -8.74 8.58
N SER A 300 -2.02 -7.45 8.29
CA SER A 300 -1.39 -6.47 9.18
C SER A 300 -1.79 -5.04 8.76
N TYR A 301 -1.35 -4.06 9.54
CA TYR A 301 -1.40 -2.66 9.11
C TYR A 301 -0.02 -1.99 9.20
N SER A 302 0.13 -0.83 8.56
CA SER A 302 1.32 0.00 8.69
C SER A 302 1.06 1.17 9.63
N TYR A 303 2.09 1.60 10.36
CA TYR A 303 2.07 2.80 11.17
C TYR A 303 2.72 3.97 10.45
N MET A 304 2.14 5.16 10.66
CA MET A 304 2.93 6.38 10.61
C MET A 304 3.46 6.69 12.01
N ILE A 305 4.74 7.06 12.07
CA ILE A 305 5.42 7.56 13.27
C ILE A 305 5.40 9.07 13.19
N VAL A 306 4.65 9.69 14.09
CA VAL A 306 4.42 11.14 14.08
C VAL A 306 4.96 11.80 15.33
N PRO A 307 5.39 13.07 15.24
CA PRO A 307 5.88 13.82 16.38
C PRO A 307 4.73 14.26 17.29
N THR A 308 4.93 14.20 18.60
CA THR A 308 3.97 14.71 19.59
C THR A 308 4.45 16.00 20.26
N GLN A 309 5.61 16.52 19.83
CA GLN A 309 6.15 17.81 20.26
C GLN A 309 6.85 18.50 19.09
N VAL A 310 6.82 19.84 19.10
CA VAL A 310 7.65 20.66 18.21
C VAL A 310 9.12 20.54 18.60
N GLY A 311 10.01 20.54 17.61
CA GLY A 311 11.43 20.34 17.83
C GLY A 311 12.17 20.03 16.52
N GLY A 312 13.47 20.32 16.51
CA GLY A 312 14.32 20.12 15.33
C GLY A 312 13.74 20.81 14.08
N ILE A 313 13.50 20.01 13.04
CA ILE A 313 12.93 20.50 11.77
C ILE A 313 11.39 20.66 11.79
N PHE A 314 10.71 20.26 12.86
CA PHE A 314 9.25 20.16 12.92
C PHE A 314 8.61 21.30 13.70
N THR A 315 7.59 21.88 13.09
CA THR A 315 6.90 23.08 13.57
C THR A 315 5.39 22.85 13.60
N GLU A 316 4.64 23.68 14.31
CA GLU A 316 3.18 23.62 14.32
C GLU A 316 2.58 23.72 12.91
N ARG A 317 3.16 24.54 12.02
CA ARG A 317 2.71 24.62 10.62
C ARG A 317 2.87 23.31 9.87
N LYS A 318 3.96 22.58 10.13
CA LYS A 318 4.16 21.24 9.55
C LYS A 318 3.21 20.23 10.17
N GLY A 319 2.93 20.32 11.47
CA GLY A 319 1.94 19.47 12.11
C GLY A 319 0.50 19.75 11.67
N TYR A 320 0.18 20.99 11.29
CA TYR A 320 -1.07 21.33 10.59
C TYR A 320 -1.20 20.54 9.27
N THR A 321 -0.19 20.60 8.39
CA THR A 321 -0.18 19.81 7.15
C THR A 321 -0.22 18.31 7.42
N LEU A 322 0.59 17.83 8.37
CA LEU A 322 0.66 16.40 8.69
C LEU A 322 -0.66 15.88 9.23
N GLY A 323 -1.31 16.61 10.14
CA GLY A 323 -2.64 16.26 10.66
C GLY A 323 -3.69 16.18 9.55
N ALA A 324 -3.73 17.17 8.66
CA ALA A 324 -4.64 17.15 7.51
C ALA A 324 -4.36 15.99 6.55
N PHE A 325 -3.09 15.69 6.27
CA PHE A 325 -2.70 14.56 5.42
C PHE A 325 -3.08 13.22 6.03
N VAL A 326 -2.83 13.01 7.33
CA VAL A 326 -3.22 11.77 8.01
C VAL A 326 -4.74 11.63 8.04
N LYS A 327 -5.48 12.72 8.32
CA LYS A 327 -6.95 12.70 8.24
C LYS A 327 -7.44 12.28 6.85
N TYR A 328 -6.84 12.82 5.79
CA TYR A 328 -7.17 12.39 4.43
C TYR A 328 -6.91 10.88 4.25
N ILE A 329 -5.75 10.39 4.69
CA ILE A 329 -5.38 8.97 4.59
C ILE A 329 -6.43 8.09 5.26
N VAL A 330 -6.74 8.35 6.53
CA VAL A 330 -7.63 7.48 7.33
C VAL A 330 -9.12 7.70 7.05
N CYS A 331 -9.46 8.63 6.15
CA CYS A 331 -10.82 8.86 5.65
C CYS A 331 -10.89 8.61 4.13
N GLU A 332 -10.86 9.67 3.33
CA GLU A 332 -11.02 9.62 1.87
C GLU A 332 -10.06 8.65 1.19
N GLY A 333 -8.82 8.57 1.66
CA GLY A 333 -7.78 7.68 1.13
C GLY A 333 -8.15 6.20 1.21
N GLN A 334 -8.89 5.78 2.25
CA GLN A 334 -9.28 4.39 2.46
C GLN A 334 -10.20 3.87 1.35
N LYS A 335 -10.97 4.74 0.69
CA LYS A 335 -11.88 4.37 -0.42
C LYS A 335 -11.14 3.78 -1.62
N GLN A 336 -9.85 4.12 -1.79
CA GLN A 336 -9.01 3.64 -2.88
C GLN A 336 -8.16 2.42 -2.49
N ALA A 337 -8.14 2.03 -1.21
CA ALA A 337 -7.22 1.01 -0.70
C ALA A 337 -7.34 -0.32 -1.45
N GLY A 338 -8.57 -0.82 -1.66
CA GLY A 338 -8.81 -2.09 -2.36
C GLY A 338 -8.27 -2.11 -3.80
N ALA A 339 -8.49 -1.04 -4.56
CA ALA A 339 -8.00 -0.91 -5.93
C ALA A 339 -6.47 -0.83 -6.01
N LEU A 340 -5.82 -0.44 -4.92
CA LEU A 340 -4.36 -0.35 -4.80
C LEU A 340 -3.72 -1.65 -4.28
N GLY A 341 -4.50 -2.70 -4.01
CA GLY A 341 -4.00 -3.96 -3.41
C GLY A 341 -3.75 -3.87 -1.91
N TYR A 342 -4.47 -2.97 -1.23
CA TYR A 342 -4.51 -2.82 0.22
C TYR A 342 -5.93 -3.10 0.73
N SER A 343 -6.11 -3.00 2.04
CA SER A 343 -7.41 -3.06 2.68
C SER A 343 -7.71 -1.76 3.42
N PRO A 344 -8.97 -1.30 3.43
CA PRO A 344 -9.37 -0.21 4.32
C PRO A 344 -9.19 -0.62 5.78
N LEU A 345 -8.83 0.34 6.63
CA LEU A 345 -8.74 0.13 8.06
C LEU A 345 -10.15 -0.13 8.66
N PRO A 346 -10.32 -1.15 9.53
CA PRO A 346 -11.52 -1.30 10.34
C PRO A 346 -11.68 -0.14 11.34
N ASN A 347 -12.92 0.09 11.79
CA ASN A 347 -13.29 1.28 12.60
C ASN A 347 -12.44 1.47 13.86
N ASN A 348 -12.07 0.37 14.55
CA ASN A 348 -11.21 0.43 15.74
C ASN A 348 -9.86 1.09 15.43
N LEU A 349 -9.24 0.75 14.30
CA LEU A 349 -7.95 1.30 13.89
C LEU A 349 -8.06 2.73 13.37
N VAL A 350 -9.16 3.06 12.70
CA VAL A 350 -9.45 4.44 12.27
C VAL A 350 -9.58 5.35 13.49
N LYS A 351 -10.38 4.94 14.48
CA LYS A 351 -10.55 5.69 15.73
C LYS A 351 -9.22 5.90 16.44
N ALA A 352 -8.43 4.84 16.58
CA ALA A 352 -7.12 4.96 17.22
C ALA A 352 -6.16 5.89 16.46
N ALA A 353 -6.24 5.93 15.12
CA ALA A 353 -5.48 6.88 14.35
C ALA A 353 -5.89 8.33 14.68
N PHE A 354 -7.19 8.62 14.73
CA PHE A 354 -7.72 9.94 15.12
C PHE A 354 -7.25 10.39 16.50
N ASP A 355 -7.24 9.48 17.48
CA ASP A 355 -6.76 9.78 18.83
C ASP A 355 -5.31 10.28 18.79
N GLN A 356 -4.47 9.72 17.92
CA GLN A 356 -3.08 10.15 17.80
C GLN A 356 -2.89 11.39 16.91
N ILE A 357 -3.75 11.62 15.91
CA ILE A 357 -3.71 12.85 15.09
C ILE A 357 -3.86 14.10 15.96
N SER A 358 -4.73 14.05 16.98
CA SER A 358 -4.92 15.17 17.92
C SER A 358 -3.68 15.49 18.77
N ARG A 359 -2.73 14.56 18.88
CA ARG A 359 -1.47 14.75 19.62
C ARG A 359 -0.37 15.38 18.76
N ILE A 360 -0.59 15.55 17.45
CA ILE A 360 0.36 16.20 16.55
C ILE A 360 0.29 17.72 16.79
N PRO A 361 1.39 18.38 17.20
CA PRO A 361 1.40 19.82 17.46
C PRO A 361 0.96 20.64 16.24
N GLY A 362 -0.01 21.54 16.41
CA GLY A 362 -0.55 22.36 15.32
C GLY A 362 -1.62 21.68 14.46
N SER A 363 -1.91 20.39 14.69
CA SER A 363 -3.08 19.73 14.09
C SER A 363 -4.37 20.39 14.56
N ASN A 364 -5.29 20.65 13.62
CA ASN A 364 -6.63 21.16 13.88
C ASN A 364 -7.72 20.09 13.64
N VAL A 365 -7.32 18.83 13.48
CA VAL A 365 -8.23 17.73 13.25
C VAL A 365 -8.97 17.43 14.54
N GLY A 366 -10.30 17.58 14.50
CA GLY A 366 -11.18 17.20 15.60
C GLY A 366 -11.24 15.69 15.84
N PRO A 367 -12.00 15.25 16.86
CA PRO A 367 -12.17 13.83 17.15
C PRO A 367 -12.78 13.08 15.96
N TYR A 368 -12.63 11.74 15.96
CA TYR A 368 -13.27 10.90 14.96
C TYR A 368 -14.79 11.16 14.91
N ASN A 369 -15.30 11.34 13.69
CA ASN A 369 -16.72 11.44 13.40
C ASN A 369 -17.02 10.60 12.15
N ALA A 370 -17.82 9.54 12.35
CA ALA A 370 -18.21 8.58 11.32
C ALA A 370 -18.92 9.24 10.12
N ASP A 371 -19.70 10.30 10.34
CA ASP A 371 -20.43 11.01 9.28
C ASP A 371 -19.49 11.77 8.35
N SER A 372 -18.37 12.27 8.90
CA SER A 372 -17.36 13.03 8.17
C SER A 372 -16.22 12.17 7.61
N CYS A 373 -16.13 10.91 8.04
CA CYS A 373 -15.08 9.98 7.71
C CYS A 373 -15.71 8.63 7.30
N SER A 374 -16.40 8.64 6.17
CA SER A 374 -17.01 7.43 5.61
C SER A 374 -15.94 6.57 4.93
N ASN A 375 -15.36 5.64 5.69
CA ASN A 375 -14.52 4.58 5.14
C ASN A 375 -15.41 3.49 4.57
N ALA A 376 -15.33 3.29 3.25
CA ALA A 376 -16.17 2.33 2.53
C ALA A 376 -16.02 0.86 3.01
N GLY A 377 -15.00 0.55 3.81
CA GLY A 377 -14.77 -0.80 4.36
C GLY A 377 -15.13 -0.98 5.83
N ALA A 378 -15.64 0.05 6.51
CA ALA A 378 -15.90 0.01 7.95
C ALA A 378 -17.41 -0.09 8.26
N GLY A 379 -18.15 -0.79 7.41
CA GLY A 379 -19.56 -1.09 7.65
C GLY A 379 -19.70 -2.10 8.79
N GLU A 380 -20.54 -1.78 9.77
CA GLU A 380 -20.98 -2.75 10.76
C GLU A 380 -21.66 -3.93 10.06
N GLY A 381 -21.06 -5.12 10.17
CA GLY A 381 -21.81 -6.37 10.31
C GLY A 381 -22.87 -6.74 9.26
N THR A 382 -22.76 -6.38 7.99
CA THR A 382 -23.54 -7.08 6.95
C THR A 382 -22.73 -8.26 6.42
N ALA A 383 -23.19 -9.47 6.77
CA ALA A 383 -22.69 -10.73 6.24
C ALA A 383 -22.57 -10.68 4.70
N PRO A 384 -21.53 -11.27 4.10
CA PRO A 384 -21.42 -11.32 2.66
C PRO A 384 -22.58 -12.15 2.10
N ALA A 385 -23.33 -11.57 1.15
CA ALA A 385 -24.17 -12.35 0.27
C ALA A 385 -23.29 -13.40 -0.42
N ALA A 386 -23.65 -14.67 -0.26
CA ALA A 386 -22.96 -15.79 -0.87
C ALA A 386 -22.84 -15.56 -2.39
N GLY A 387 -21.63 -15.26 -2.86
CA GLY A 387 -21.28 -15.33 -4.26
C GLY A 387 -21.30 -16.81 -4.66
N THR A 388 -22.33 -17.21 -5.38
CA THR A 388 -22.46 -18.56 -5.93
C THR A 388 -21.32 -18.83 -6.91
N ASP A 389 -20.50 -19.82 -6.57
CA ASP A 389 -19.53 -20.44 -7.45
C ASP A 389 -20.18 -20.94 -8.74
N GLY A 390 -19.63 -20.53 -9.88
CA GLY A 390 -19.95 -21.10 -11.18
C GLY A 390 -19.26 -22.46 -11.33
N GLY A 391 -20.05 -23.53 -11.27
CA GLY A 391 -19.59 -24.89 -11.55
C GLY A 391 -20.68 -25.77 -12.17
N GLY A 392 -20.52 -26.08 -13.46
CA GLY A 392 -20.78 -27.41 -14.02
C GLY A 392 -22.23 -27.89 -14.17
N ALA A 393 -22.67 -27.97 -15.43
CA ALA A 393 -23.93 -28.56 -15.87
C ALA A 393 -24.09 -30.06 -15.51
N SER A 394 -25.31 -30.45 -15.14
CA SER A 394 -25.95 -31.69 -15.61
C SER A 394 -27.48 -31.56 -15.45
N GLY A 395 -28.22 -31.93 -16.50
CA GLY A 395 -29.66 -31.72 -16.59
C GLY A 395 -30.52 -32.90 -16.15
N ALA A 396 -31.79 -32.62 -15.88
CA ALA A 396 -32.93 -33.49 -16.19
C ALA A 396 -34.23 -32.67 -16.07
N ALA A 397 -35.10 -32.84 -17.06
CA ALA A 397 -36.38 -32.17 -17.23
C ALA A 397 -37.53 -32.90 -16.50
N ALA A 398 -38.57 -32.17 -16.08
CA ALA A 398 -39.97 -32.35 -16.52
C ALA A 398 -40.99 -31.51 -15.71
N ALA A 399 -41.73 -30.67 -16.45
CA ALA A 399 -43.18 -30.37 -16.43
C ALA A 399 -44.01 -30.39 -15.12
N ALA A 400 -45.11 -29.66 -14.94
CA ALA A 400 -45.77 -28.49 -15.53
C ALA A 400 -47.09 -28.34 -14.74
N ALA A 401 -47.50 -27.12 -14.37
CA ALA A 401 -48.91 -26.76 -14.17
C ALA A 401 -49.06 -25.23 -14.16
N ALA A 402 -50.07 -24.74 -14.90
CA ALA A 402 -50.24 -23.37 -15.34
C ALA A 402 -51.45 -22.67 -14.68
N SER A 403 -51.53 -21.36 -14.97
CA SER A 403 -52.64 -20.40 -14.88
C SER A 403 -52.78 -19.61 -13.57
N THR A 404 -53.05 -18.29 -13.54
CA THR A 404 -53.17 -17.18 -14.52
C THR A 404 -53.30 -15.88 -13.69
N GLY A 405 -52.74 -14.75 -14.13
CA GLY A 405 -53.20 -13.43 -13.65
C GLY A 405 -52.23 -12.24 -13.76
N GLY A 406 -52.26 -11.51 -14.89
CA GLY A 406 -52.30 -10.03 -14.91
C GLY A 406 -51.08 -9.19 -14.52
N ALA A 407 -50.19 -8.98 -15.50
CA ALA A 407 -49.26 -7.87 -15.78
C ALA A 407 -49.22 -6.61 -14.88
N ALA A 408 -48.00 -6.29 -14.41
CA ALA A 408 -47.40 -4.95 -14.49
C ALA A 408 -45.87 -5.11 -14.64
N ALA A 409 -45.33 -4.83 -15.82
CA ALA A 409 -43.91 -4.97 -16.14
C ALA A 409 -43.11 -3.76 -15.62
N ALA A 410 -42.36 -3.94 -14.54
CA ALA A 410 -41.23 -3.07 -14.21
C ALA A 410 -39.98 -3.68 -14.83
N GLY A 411 -39.46 -3.06 -15.89
CA GLY A 411 -38.20 -3.49 -16.49
C GLY A 411 -37.07 -3.36 -15.46
N ALA A 412 -36.39 -4.47 -15.18
CA ALA A 412 -35.16 -4.45 -14.41
C ALA A 412 -34.11 -3.63 -15.19
N ALA A 413 -33.75 -2.47 -14.65
CA ALA A 413 -32.62 -1.70 -15.15
C ALA A 413 -31.35 -2.51 -14.88
N SER A 414 -30.65 -2.91 -15.94
CA SER A 414 -29.32 -3.51 -15.83
C SER A 414 -28.32 -2.44 -15.41
N ASP A 415 -27.48 -2.76 -14.43
CA ASP A 415 -26.37 -1.91 -14.00
C ASP A 415 -25.49 -1.48 -15.18
N ALA A 416 -25.00 -0.25 -15.13
CA ALA A 416 -24.16 0.31 -16.19
C ALA A 416 -22.78 -0.38 -16.20
N VAL A 417 -22.44 -1.04 -17.31
CA VAL A 417 -21.14 -1.65 -17.56
C VAL A 417 -20.31 -0.70 -18.42
N TYR A 418 -19.10 -0.38 -17.97
CA TYR A 418 -18.18 0.50 -18.69
C TYR A 418 -16.94 -0.27 -19.17
N ASP A 419 -16.41 0.10 -20.33
CA ASP A 419 -15.14 -0.45 -20.82
C ASP A 419 -13.94 0.20 -20.10
N ALA A 420 -12.73 -0.29 -20.39
CA ALA A 420 -11.48 0.25 -19.86
C ALA A 420 -11.23 1.73 -20.22
N ASN A 421 -12.03 2.31 -21.12
CA ASN A 421 -11.93 3.68 -21.58
C ASN A 421 -13.07 4.57 -21.04
N GLY A 422 -13.94 4.04 -20.16
CA GLY A 422 -15.04 4.77 -19.56
C GLY A 422 -16.28 4.92 -20.45
N ASN A 423 -16.36 4.20 -21.57
CA ASN A 423 -17.56 4.20 -22.41
C ASN A 423 -18.60 3.24 -21.87
N LEU A 424 -19.87 3.63 -21.91
CA LEU A 424 -20.99 2.77 -21.54
C LEU A 424 -21.14 1.64 -22.57
N VAL A 425 -20.89 0.41 -22.13
CA VAL A 425 -21.00 -0.81 -22.94
C VAL A 425 -22.42 -1.38 -22.88
N SER A 426 -23.08 -1.29 -21.74
CA SER A 426 -24.50 -1.69 -21.56
C SER A 426 -25.11 -1.07 -20.28
N GLY A 427 -26.44 -0.98 -20.20
CA GLY A 427 -27.18 -0.33 -19.11
C GLY A 427 -27.59 1.12 -19.42
N SER A 428 -28.42 1.72 -18.57
CA SER A 428 -28.84 3.13 -18.70
C SER A 428 -28.15 4.00 -17.65
N GLY A 429 -27.17 4.80 -18.06
CA GLY A 429 -26.51 5.77 -17.17
C GLY A 429 -27.45 6.93 -16.81
N ALA A 430 -27.56 7.25 -15.52
CA ALA A 430 -28.30 8.43 -15.06
C ALA A 430 -27.55 9.71 -15.45
N ALA A 431 -28.24 10.62 -16.15
CA ALA A 431 -27.68 11.91 -16.54
C ALA A 431 -27.41 12.78 -15.30
N GLY A 432 -26.14 13.02 -14.97
CA GLY A 432 -25.76 13.96 -13.90
C GLY A 432 -24.41 13.73 -13.22
N THR A 433 -23.76 12.58 -13.41
CA THR A 433 -22.40 12.34 -12.89
C THR A 433 -21.36 12.91 -13.85
N ALA A 434 -20.57 13.88 -13.36
CA ALA A 434 -19.42 14.41 -14.06
C ALA A 434 -18.36 13.30 -14.21
N VAL A 435 -18.33 12.69 -15.38
CA VAL A 435 -17.26 11.77 -15.80
C VAL A 435 -16.14 12.64 -16.37
N SER A 436 -14.97 12.60 -15.74
CA SER A 436 -13.78 13.29 -16.23
C SER A 436 -13.44 12.81 -17.64
N SER A 437 -13.40 13.73 -18.61
CA SER A 437 -12.87 13.46 -19.95
C SER A 437 -11.43 12.96 -19.87
N PRO A 438 -11.04 11.93 -20.62
CA PRO A 438 -9.64 11.51 -20.69
C PRO A 438 -8.82 12.62 -21.36
N PHE A 439 -7.79 13.10 -20.66
CA PHE A 439 -6.79 13.97 -21.27
C PHE A 439 -5.96 13.12 -22.24
N THR A 440 -5.94 13.50 -23.51
CA THR A 440 -4.87 13.10 -24.41
C THR A 440 -3.61 13.80 -23.95
N LEU A 441 -2.56 13.06 -23.57
CA LEU A 441 -1.23 13.62 -23.40
C LEU A 441 -0.84 14.31 -24.72
N ALA A 442 -0.70 15.63 -24.69
CA ALA A 442 0.09 16.30 -25.70
C ALA A 442 1.49 15.67 -25.63
N SER A 443 2.04 15.26 -26.77
CA SER A 443 3.46 14.91 -26.85
C SER A 443 4.26 16.15 -26.43
N GLU A 444 4.67 16.22 -25.17
CA GLU A 444 5.52 17.29 -24.66
C GLU A 444 6.86 17.20 -25.40
N SER A 445 7.02 18.04 -26.41
CA SER A 445 8.34 18.43 -26.88
C SER A 445 9.06 19.11 -25.71
N TRP A 446 10.34 18.78 -25.55
CA TRP A 446 11.15 19.27 -24.44
C TRP A 446 11.13 20.79 -24.39
N GLY A 447 10.76 21.35 -23.23
CA GLY A 447 10.70 22.79 -23.03
C GLY A 447 12.11 23.43 -23.10
N PRO A 448 12.23 24.73 -23.41
CA PRO A 448 13.52 25.42 -23.54
C PRO A 448 14.43 25.27 -22.31
N SER A 449 13.86 25.14 -21.12
CA SER A 449 14.58 24.91 -19.85
C SER A 449 15.19 23.51 -19.74
N GLN A 450 14.49 22.48 -20.24
CA GLN A 450 14.96 21.09 -20.25
C GLN A 450 16.05 20.89 -21.31
N THR A 451 15.89 21.50 -22.48
CA THR A 451 16.91 21.53 -23.53
C THR A 451 18.15 22.29 -23.05
N GLY A 452 17.97 23.39 -22.32
CA GLY A 452 19.07 24.13 -21.70
C GLY A 452 19.86 23.32 -20.67
N MET A 453 19.18 22.57 -19.81
CA MET A 453 19.84 21.67 -18.84
C MET A 453 20.62 20.55 -19.52
N LEU A 454 20.08 19.96 -20.60
CA LEU A 454 20.78 18.89 -21.31
C LEU A 454 22.04 19.41 -22.02
N VAL A 455 21.98 20.61 -22.63
CA VAL A 455 23.16 21.27 -23.22
C VAL A 455 24.21 21.56 -22.14
N ALA A 456 23.81 22.03 -20.96
CA ALA A 456 24.73 22.28 -19.86
C ALA A 456 25.42 20.99 -19.38
N VAL A 457 24.69 19.88 -19.24
CA VAL A 457 25.25 18.57 -18.87
C VAL A 457 26.24 18.08 -19.94
N VAL A 458 25.90 18.19 -21.23
CA VAL A 458 26.80 17.81 -22.32
C VAL A 458 28.08 18.64 -22.32
N LEU A 459 27.98 19.96 -22.10
CA LEU A 459 29.15 20.84 -22.03
C LEU A 459 30.07 20.50 -20.85
N VAL A 460 29.51 20.15 -19.69
CA VAL A 460 30.29 19.71 -18.53
C VAL A 460 31.01 18.39 -18.82
N VAL A 461 30.32 17.42 -19.44
CA VAL A 461 30.92 16.14 -19.83
C VAL A 461 32.05 16.35 -20.86
N VAL A 462 31.84 17.20 -21.87
CA VAL A 462 32.87 17.52 -22.87
C VAL A 462 34.07 18.22 -22.22
N ALA A 463 33.86 19.17 -21.30
CA ALA A 463 34.93 19.86 -20.60
C ALA A 463 35.77 18.93 -19.71
N LEU A 464 35.15 17.90 -19.12
CA LEU A 464 35.84 16.91 -18.30
C LEU A 464 36.63 15.88 -19.13
N LEU A 465 36.14 15.54 -20.33
CA LEU A 465 36.72 14.47 -21.16
C LEU A 465 37.68 14.96 -22.24
N ALA A 466 37.59 16.21 -22.69
CA ALA A 466 38.46 16.76 -23.74
C ALA A 466 39.95 16.90 -23.35
N PRO A 467 40.33 17.34 -22.14
CA PRO A 467 41.74 17.52 -21.77
C PRO A 467 42.61 16.25 -21.87
N PRO A 468 42.18 15.06 -21.38
CA PRO A 468 43.00 13.84 -21.47
C PRO A 468 43.10 13.26 -22.90
N LEU A 469 42.18 13.59 -23.80
CA LEU A 469 42.20 13.13 -25.20
C LEU A 469 43.14 13.98 -26.08
N LEU A 470 43.20 15.30 -25.84
CA LEU A 470 44.08 16.19 -26.59
C LEU A 470 45.57 16.03 -26.21
N LEU A 471 45.86 15.61 -24.98
CA LEU A 471 47.23 15.34 -24.52
C LEU A 471 47.81 14.02 -25.04
N ARG A 472 46.97 13.05 -25.45
CA ARG A 472 47.42 11.76 -26.03
C ARG A 472 47.82 11.85 -27.51
N GLY A 473 47.45 12.91 -28.22
CA GLY A 473 47.73 13.07 -29.65
C GLY A 473 49.10 13.67 -30.01
N ARG A 474 49.86 14.21 -29.05
CA ARG A 474 51.12 14.94 -29.32
C ARG A 474 52.40 14.15 -29.03
N GLY A 475 52.31 12.85 -28.74
CA GLY A 475 53.44 12.01 -28.29
C GLY A 475 54.04 11.03 -29.30
N ARG A 476 53.73 11.12 -30.60
CA ARG A 476 54.35 10.25 -31.63
C ARG A 476 54.86 11.09 -32.80
N GLY A 477 56.10 11.52 -32.68
CA GLY A 477 56.78 12.29 -33.72
C GLY A 477 58.12 12.82 -33.26
N ARG A 478 59.06 11.93 -32.92
CA ARG A 478 60.51 12.08 -33.08
C ARG A 478 61.22 10.78 -32.74
#